data_AF-A0A956W1T1-F1
#
_entry.id   AF-A0A956W1T1-F1
#
_cell.length_a   1.000
_cell.length_b   1.000
_cell.length_c   1.000
_cell.angle_alpha   90.00
_cell.angle_beta   90.00
_cell.angle_gamma   90.00
#
_symmetry.space_group_name_H-M   'P 1'
#
loop_
_entity.id
_entity.type
_entity.pdbx_description
1 polymer ?
#
loop_
_entity_poly.entity_id
_entity_poly.type
_entity_poly.pdbx_seq_one_letter_code
_entity_poly.pdbx_strand_id
1 'polypeptide(L)'
;MIFRPYLIARYGVIAAAAMAAMSAFWAHSAGYSLDAALMRSVFVFVIFVALAFGAEAVLISGPVGTRPPAPQPHSEPATPPETEDE
;
A
#
# COMPACT_ATOMS: atom_id res chain seq x y z
N MET A 1 10.22 -5.85 10.90
CA MET A 1 8.81 -6.20 11.14
C MET A 1 8.15 -6.46 9.80
N ILE A 2 7.70 -7.69 9.54
CA ILE A 2 6.96 -8.01 8.32
C ILE A 2 5.54 -7.48 8.51
N PHE A 3 5.23 -6.33 7.92
CA PHE A 3 3.84 -5.85 7.86
C PHE A 3 3.03 -6.83 7.01
N ARG A 4 1.97 -7.41 7.56
CA ARG A 4 1.05 -8.24 6.77
C ARG A 4 0.40 -7.33 5.72
N PRO A 5 0.37 -7.75 4.44
CA PRO A 5 -0.36 -7.01 3.41
C PRO A 5 -1.84 -6.86 3.83
N TYR A 6 -2.45 -5.74 3.48
CA TYR A 6 -3.83 -5.34 3.76
C TYR A 6 -4.16 -4.95 5.20
N LEU A 7 -3.16 -4.83 6.08
CA LEU A 7 -3.42 -4.48 7.48
C LEU A 7 -3.87 -3.02 7.61
N ILE A 8 -3.24 -2.11 6.87
CA ILE A 8 -3.54 -0.67 6.90
C ILE A 8 -4.86 -0.37 6.20
N ALA A 9 -5.11 -0.94 5.02
CA ALA A 9 -6.39 -0.79 4.34
C ALA A 9 -7.54 -1.35 5.16
N ARG A 10 -7.37 -2.51 5.82
CA ARG A 10 -8.44 -3.11 6.63
C ARG A 10 -8.85 -2.21 7.79
N TYR A 11 -7.90 -1.73 8.59
CA TYR A 11 -8.22 -0.81 9.70
C TYR A 11 -8.61 0.58 9.19
N GLY A 12 -8.04 1.01 8.07
CA GLY A 12 -8.39 2.28 7.43
C GLY A 12 -9.82 2.33 6.93
N VAL A 13 -10.37 1.22 6.38
CA VAL A 13 -11.78 1.12 5.99
C VAL A 13 -12.70 1.21 7.21
N ILE A 14 -12.33 0.59 8.34
CA ILE A 14 -13.10 0.68 9.58
C ILE A 14 -13.10 2.12 10.10
N ALA A 15 -11.94 2.77 10.12
CA ALA A 15 -11.83 4.18 10.51
C ALA A 15 -12.60 5.10 9.56
N ALA A 16 -12.56 4.85 8.25
CA ALA A 16 -13.30 5.60 7.25
C ALA A 16 -14.82 5.49 7.47
N ALA A 17 -15.32 4.29 7.78
CA ALA A 17 -16.72 4.07 8.09
C ALA A 17 -17.15 4.85 9.34
N ALA A 18 -16.33 4.85 10.39
CA ALA A 18 -16.60 5.64 11.61
C ALA A 18 -16.63 7.15 11.32
N MET A 19 -15.68 7.66 10.54
CA MET A 19 -15.64 9.08 10.14
C MET A 19 -16.82 9.47 9.25
N ALA A 20 -17.25 8.58 8.35
CA ALA A 20 -18.42 8.80 7.51
C ALA A 20 -19.71 8.85 8.34
N ALA A 21 -19.89 7.92 9.28
CA ALA A 21 -21.02 7.92 10.20
C ALA A 21 -21.05 9.18 11.07
N MET A 22 -19.90 9.60 11.59
CA MET A 22 -19.78 10.82 12.38
C MET A 22 -20.06 12.08 11.56
N SER A 23 -19.60 12.12 10.30
CA SER A 23 -19.92 13.19 9.34
C SER A 23 -21.43 13.29 9.06
N ALA A 24 -22.10 12.15 8.83
CA ALA A 24 -23.54 12.10 8.62
C ALA A 24 -24.30 12.59 9.87
N PHE A 25 -23.89 12.14 11.06
CA PHE A 25 -24.49 12.54 12.33
C PHE A 25 -24.37 14.05 12.57
N TRP A 26 -23.20 14.63 12.31
CA TRP A 26 -22.96 16.06 12.45
C TRP A 26 -23.73 16.89 11.42
N ALA A 27 -23.78 16.43 10.17
CA ALA A 27 -24.56 17.10 9.12
C ALA A 27 -26.05 17.10 9.46
N HIS A 28 -26.59 15.98 9.94
CA HIS A 28 -27.98 15.90 10.36
C HIS A 28 -28.26 16.80 11.58
N SER A 29 -27.37 16.80 12.58
CA SER A 29 -27.49 17.63 13.78
C SER A 29 -27.41 19.14 13.48
N ALA A 30 -26.74 19.52 12.39
CA ALA A 30 -26.64 20.89 11.91
C ALA A 30 -27.85 21.34 11.05
N GLY A 31 -28.86 20.48 10.86
CA GLY A 31 -30.08 20.80 10.12
C GLY A 31 -29.99 20.65 8.60
N TYR A 32 -28.97 19.97 8.08
CA TYR A 32 -28.91 19.64 6.66
C TYR A 32 -29.98 18.62 6.28
N SER A 33 -30.44 18.67 5.02
CA SER A 33 -31.30 17.62 4.47
C SER A 33 -30.58 16.26 4.50
N LEU A 34 -31.36 15.18 4.62
CA LEU A 34 -30.81 13.82 4.66
C LEU A 34 -29.95 13.53 3.42
N ASP A 35 -30.40 13.96 2.24
CA ASP A 35 -29.68 13.78 0.98
C ASP A 35 -28.30 14.48 1.00
N ALA A 36 -28.26 15.74 1.43
CA ALA A 36 -27.01 16.50 1.55
C ALA A 36 -26.06 15.89 2.60
N ALA A 37 -26.60 15.43 3.73
CA ALA A 37 -25.83 14.75 4.77
C ALA A 37 -25.24 13.42 4.26
N LEU A 38 -26.03 12.65 3.49
CA LEU A 38 -25.61 11.38 2.91
C LEU A 38 -24.50 11.60 1.88
N MET A 39 -24.69 12.52 0.94
CA MET A 39 -23.68 12.87 -0.07
C MET A 39 -22.36 13.29 0.57
N ARG A 40 -22.41 14.13 1.60
CA ARG A 40 -21.22 14.52 2.38
C ARG A 40 -20.55 13.33 3.06
N SER A 41 -21.33 12.42 3.64
CA SER A 41 -20.80 11.23 4.32
C SER A 41 -20.09 10.27 3.36
N VAL A 42 -20.64 10.10 2.15
CA VAL A 42 -20.04 9.28 1.08
C VAL A 42 -18.71 9.90 0.63
N PHE A 43 -18.68 11.22 0.42
CA PHE A 43 -17.43 11.93 0.09
C PHE A 43 -16.36 11.72 1.16
N VAL A 44 -16.73 11.89 2.44
CA VAL A 44 -15.80 11.65 3.56
C VAL A 44 -15.31 10.20 3.56
N PHE A 45 -16.20 9.22 3.41
CA PHE A 45 -15.83 7.81 3.34
C PHE A 45 -14.80 7.55 2.24
N VAL A 46 -15.08 7.99 1.01
CA VAL A 46 -14.21 7.77 -0.15
C VAL A 46 -12.83 8.40 0.05
N ILE A 47 -12.76 9.60 0.60
CA ILE A 47 -11.48 10.28 0.90
C ILE A 47 -10.64 9.44 1.88
N PHE A 48 -11.22 9.02 3.00
CA PHE A 48 -10.48 8.26 4.01
C PHE A 48 -10.09 6.87 3.53
N VAL A 49 -10.94 6.21 2.74
CA VAL A 49 -10.62 4.94 2.08
C VAL A 49 -9.46 5.12 1.11
N ALA A 50 -9.51 6.14 0.24
CA ALA A 50 -8.44 6.43 -0.71
C ALA A 50 -7.11 6.72 -0.01
N LEU A 51 -7.14 7.44 1.12
CA LEU A 51 -5.94 7.67 1.93
C LEU A 51 -5.39 6.38 2.54
N ALA A 52 -6.25 5.49 3.05
CA ALA A 52 -5.82 4.21 3.62
C ALA A 52 -5.15 3.31 2.58
N PHE A 53 -5.78 3.16 1.41
CA PHE A 53 -5.22 2.41 0.30
C PHE A 53 -3.97 3.09 -0.29
N GLY A 54 -3.95 4.42 -0.38
CA GLY A 54 -2.80 5.18 -0.84
C GLY A 54 -1.60 5.03 0.08
N ALA A 55 -1.82 5.12 1.41
CA ALA A 55 -0.78 4.89 2.40
C ALA A 55 -0.22 3.47 2.32
N GLU A 56 -1.09 2.47 2.16
CA GLU A 56 -0.64 1.10 1.97
C GLU A 56 0.12 0.90 0.65
N ALA A 57 -0.35 1.49 -0.44
CA ALA A 57 0.32 1.44 -1.73
C ALA A 57 1.73 2.06 -1.67
N VAL A 58 1.91 3.17 -0.96
CA VAL A 58 3.23 3.78 -0.75
C VAL A 58 4.15 2.86 0.05
N LEU A 59 3.63 2.19 1.08
CA LEU A 59 4.42 1.28 1.92
C LEU A 59 4.80 -0.02 1.20
N ILE A 60 3.92 -0.54 0.35
CA ILE A 60 4.18 -1.71 -0.50
C ILE A 60 5.14 -1.34 -1.64
N SER A 61 4.95 -0.17 -2.25
CA SER A 61 5.73 0.30 -3.42
C SER A 61 7.02 1.01 -3.03
N GLY A 62 7.65 0.61 -1.91
CA GLY A 62 8.96 1.10 -1.50
C GLY A 62 9.97 1.14 -2.65
N PRO A 63 11.01 2.00 -2.56
CA PRO A 63 11.85 2.36 -3.70
C PRO A 63 12.33 1.12 -4.46
N VAL A 64 12.10 1.13 -5.78
CA VAL A 64 12.65 0.15 -6.71
C VAL A 64 14.18 0.15 -6.54
N GLY A 65 14.71 -0.78 -5.75
CA GLY A 65 16.15 -0.83 -5.50
C GLY A 65 16.49 -1.42 -4.16
N THR A 66 16.57 -2.75 -4.10
CA THR A 66 17.48 -3.55 -3.26
C THR A 66 17.05 -5.01 -3.30
N ARG A 67 16.85 -5.57 -4.50
CA ARG A 67 17.18 -6.98 -4.67
C ARG A 67 18.71 -6.99 -4.78
N PRO A 68 19.46 -7.57 -3.82
CA PRO A 68 20.87 -7.81 -4.06
C PRO A 68 20.98 -8.57 -5.39
N PRO A 69 21.88 -8.18 -6.31
CA PRO A 69 22.09 -8.98 -7.50
C PRO A 69 22.31 -10.43 -7.05
N ALA A 70 21.56 -11.37 -7.63
CA ALA A 70 21.76 -12.78 -7.35
C ALA A 70 23.25 -13.09 -7.51
N PRO A 71 23.87 -13.90 -6.62
CA PRO A 71 25.26 -14.30 -6.78
C PRO A 71 25.43 -14.84 -8.20
N GLN A 72 26.18 -14.12 -9.04
CA GLN A 72 26.54 -14.62 -10.35
C GLN A 72 27.36 -15.89 -10.10
N PRO A 73 27.09 -17.02 -10.77
CA PRO A 73 27.97 -18.16 -10.71
C PRO A 73 29.35 -17.66 -11.13
N HIS A 74 30.33 -17.75 -10.24
CA HIS A 74 31.71 -17.47 -10.61
C HIS A 74 32.05 -18.41 -11.76
N SER A 75 32.25 -17.86 -12.96
CA SER A 75 32.87 -18.59 -14.05
C SER A 75 34.23 -19.04 -13.54
N GLU A 76 34.34 -20.32 -13.25
CA GLU A 76 35.58 -21.02 -12.97
C GLU A 76 36.58 -20.63 -14.08
N PRO A 77 37.80 -20.16 -13.75
CA PRO A 77 38.78 -19.83 -14.77
C PRO A 77 39.07 -21.11 -15.54
N ALA A 78 38.79 -21.10 -16.84
CA ALA A 78 39.19 -22.17 -17.73
C ALA A 78 40.70 -22.37 -17.58
N THR A 79 41.09 -23.48 -16.95
CA THR A 79 42.45 -23.99 -16.98
C THR A 79 42.87 -24.05 -18.46
N PRO A 80 43.94 -23.37 -18.87
CA PRO A 80 44.43 -23.47 -20.24
C PRO A 80 44.83 -24.93 -20.49
N PRO A 81 44.54 -25.52 -21.65
CA PRO A 81 45.12 -26.82 -21.99
C PRO A 81 46.63 -26.67 -22.02
N GLU A 82 47.29 -27.45 -21.17
CA GLU A 82 48.72 -27.68 -21.20
C GLU A 82 49.05 -28.25 -22.58
N THR A 83 49.83 -27.49 -23.35
CA THR A 83 50.47 -27.94 -24.58
C THR A 83 51.43 -29.07 -24.22
N GLU A 84 50.98 -30.31 -24.35
CA GLU A 84 51.88 -31.46 -24.44
C GLU A 84 52.46 -31.48 -25.86
N ASP A 85 53.67 -30.92 -25.97
CA ASP A 85 54.64 -31.29 -26.99
C ASP A 85 55.03 -32.76 -26.79
N GLU A 86 54.83 -33.62 -27.79
CA GLU A 86 55.69 -34.76 -28.15
C GLU A 86 55.39 -35.30 -29.56
#